data_AF-A0A920SYA9-F1
#
_entry.id   AF-A0A920SYA9-F1
#
_cell.length_a   1.000
_cell.length_b   1.000
_cell.length_c   1.000
_cell.angle_alpha   90.00
_cell.angle_beta   90.00
_cell.angle_gamma   90.00
#
_symmetry.space_group_name_H-M   'P 1'
#
loop_
_entity.id
_entity.type
_entity.pdbx_description
1 polymer ?
#
loop_
_entity_poly.entity_id
_entity_poly.type
_entity_poly.pdbx_seq_one_letter_code
_entity_poly.pdbx_strand_id
1 'polypeptide(L)'
;MLRELEVEAVAVTLLFSFLNDEHERRLGAALREALPGVPVFLSCEVLPEVREFERTSTTAVCAYVGPILESYLKRLEAAVAGLGLPELRVMGSTGGCSTCPKHFDCRSTLSNPGLPPA
;
A
#
# COMPACT_ATOMS: atom_id res chain seq x y z
N MET A 1 -3.17 23.26 -2.85
CA MET A 1 -1.82 22.68 -3.02
C MET A 1 -1.81 21.21 -3.42
N LEU A 2 -2.04 20.19 -2.56
CA LEU A 2 -1.99 18.78 -3.02
C LEU A 2 -3.08 18.42 -4.04
N ARG A 3 -4.30 18.95 -3.88
CA ARG A 3 -5.40 18.78 -4.85
C ARG A 3 -5.11 19.40 -6.22
N GLU A 4 -4.25 20.42 -6.26
CA GLU A 4 -3.89 21.12 -7.51
C GLU A 4 -2.78 20.39 -8.28
N LEU A 5 -2.08 19.44 -7.64
CA LEU A 5 -0.96 18.72 -8.22
C LEU A 5 -1.38 17.39 -8.89
N GLU A 6 -2.69 17.09 -8.94
CA GLU A 6 -3.25 15.88 -9.58
C GLU A 6 -2.49 14.58 -9.24
N VAL A 7 -2.18 14.40 -7.95
CA VAL A 7 -1.38 13.26 -7.48
C VAL A 7 -2.14 11.93 -7.60
N GLU A 8 -1.47 10.90 -8.11
CA GLU A 8 -2.03 9.54 -8.26
C GLU A 8 -1.92 8.70 -6.98
N ALA A 9 -1.03 9.07 -6.06
CA ALA A 9 -0.85 8.43 -4.76
C ALA A 9 -0.16 9.37 -3.76
N VAL A 10 -0.32 9.11 -2.47
CA VAL A 10 0.37 9.87 -1.40
C VAL A 10 1.10 8.91 -0.46
N ALA A 11 2.40 9.13 -0.27
CA ALA A 11 3.19 8.50 0.77
C ALA A 11 3.31 9.45 1.97
N VAL A 12 3.01 8.95 3.18
CA VAL A 12 3.17 9.70 4.43
C VAL A 12 4.26 9.01 5.26
N THR A 13 5.25 9.78 5.69
CA THR A 13 6.31 9.29 6.58
C THR A 13 6.67 10.36 7.58
N LEU A 14 6.31 10.13 8.85
CA LEU A 14 6.71 11.01 9.95
C LEU A 14 7.93 10.44 10.68
N LEU A 15 8.71 11.33 11.29
CA LEU A 15 9.80 10.92 12.19
C LEU A 15 9.19 10.24 13.42
N PHE A 16 9.82 9.15 13.88
CA PHE A 16 9.37 8.34 15.02
C PHE A 16 7.97 7.71 14.91
N SER A 17 7.40 7.62 13.70
CA SER A 17 6.08 6.98 13.52
C SER A 17 6.06 5.49 13.80
N PHE A 18 7.22 4.83 13.84
CA PHE A 18 7.36 3.45 14.33
C PHE A 18 7.11 3.32 15.84
N LEU A 19 7.31 4.41 16.60
CA LEU A 19 7.14 4.43 18.06
C LEU A 19 5.74 4.97 18.45
N ASN A 20 5.27 5.99 17.74
CA ASN A 20 3.92 6.52 17.90
C ASN A 20 3.33 6.86 16.53
N ASP A 21 2.42 6.01 16.06
CA ASP A 21 1.79 6.12 14.76
C ASP A 21 0.53 7.02 14.76
N GLU A 22 0.11 7.56 15.91
CA GLU A 22 -1.15 8.32 16.06
C GLU A 22 -1.23 9.50 15.08
N HIS A 23 -0.16 10.31 15.02
CA HIS A 23 -0.11 11.47 14.12
C HIS A 23 -0.14 11.06 12.65
N GLU A 24 0.52 9.96 12.31
CA GLU A 24 0.59 9.47 10.93
C GLU A 24 -0.77 8.92 10.48
N ARG A 25 -1.47 8.18 11.35
CA ARG A 25 -2.84 7.71 11.11
C ARG A 25 -3.83 8.86 11.01
N ARG A 26 -3.74 9.85 11.89
CA ARG A 26 -4.60 11.05 11.86
C ARG A 26 -4.42 11.83 10.56
N LEU A 27 -3.17 12.02 10.12
CA LEU A 27 -2.88 12.66 8.84
C LEU A 27 -3.39 11.81 7.66
N GLY A 28 -3.21 10.50 7.72
CA GLY A 28 -3.74 9.56 6.72
C GLY A 28 -5.26 9.63 6.58
N ALA A 29 -5.99 9.68 7.70
CA ALA A 29 -7.45 9.83 7.69
C ALA A 29 -7.87 11.16 7.04
N ALA A 30 -7.26 12.27 7.45
CA ALA A 30 -7.53 13.59 6.88
C ALA A 30 -7.20 13.64 5.37
N LEU A 31 -6.13 12.99 4.93
CA LEU A 31 -5.77 12.89 3.51
C LEU A 31 -6.75 12.04 2.71
N ARG A 32 -7.26 10.94 3.26
CA ARG A 32 -8.28 10.11 2.61
C ARG A 32 -9.61 10.83 2.48
N GLU A 33 -10.00 11.61 3.49
CA GLU A 33 -11.17 12.49 3.41
C GLU A 33 -10.96 13.62 2.39
N ALA A 34 -9.75 14.17 2.33
CA ALA A 34 -9.44 15.24 1.41
C ALA A 34 -9.32 14.74 -0.04
N LEU A 35 -8.73 13.58 -0.30
CA LEU A 35 -8.42 13.09 -1.64
C LEU A 35 -9.18 11.77 -1.89
N PRO A 36 -10.51 11.81 -2.08
CA PRO A 36 -11.28 10.61 -2.34
C PRO A 36 -10.81 9.94 -3.63
N GLY A 37 -10.47 8.66 -3.54
CA GLY A 37 -9.99 7.85 -4.67
C GLY A 37 -8.47 7.85 -4.87
N VAL A 38 -7.72 8.69 -4.14
CA VAL A 38 -6.25 8.64 -4.16
C VAL A 38 -5.76 7.69 -3.06
N PRO A 39 -4.99 6.65 -3.38
CA PRO A 39 -4.43 5.74 -2.38
C PRO A 39 -3.40 6.47 -1.50
N VAL A 40 -3.53 6.29 -0.18
CA VAL A 40 -2.66 6.88 0.83
C VAL A 40 -1.92 5.76 1.57
N PHE A 41 -0.60 5.77 1.46
CA PHE A 41 0.32 4.80 2.05
C PHE A 41 0.98 5.40 3.29
N LEU A 42 0.81 4.74 4.43
CA LEU A 42 1.43 5.13 5.69
C LEU A 42 2.68 4.27 5.92
N SER A 43 3.78 4.92 6.25
CA SER A 43 5.04 4.26 6.56
C SER A 43 4.96 3.31 7.76
N CYS A 44 4.12 3.60 8.75
CA CYS A 44 3.84 2.72 9.88
C CYS A 44 3.08 1.43 9.49
N GLU A 45 2.35 1.45 8.37
CA GLU A 45 1.63 0.29 7.83
C GLU A 45 2.53 -0.55 6.92
N VAL A 46 3.41 0.11 6.16
CA VAL A 46 4.32 -0.52 5.20
C VAL A 46 5.52 -1.18 5.89
N LEU A 47 6.26 -0.46 6.72
CA LEU A 47 7.47 -0.96 7.38
C LEU A 47 7.74 -0.18 8.68
N PRO A 48 7.23 -0.65 9.85
CA PRO A 48 7.40 0.02 11.14
C PRO A 48 8.80 -0.21 11.73
N GLU A 49 9.84 0.16 10.99
CA GLU A 49 11.24 0.05 11.40
C GLU A 49 11.79 1.40 11.85
N VAL A 50 12.77 1.37 12.77
CA VAL A 50 13.37 2.59 13.36
C VAL A 50 13.97 3.49 12.28
N ARG A 51 14.56 2.89 11.25
CA ARG A 51 15.36 3.59 10.26
C ARG A 51 14.49 4.36 9.26
N GLU A 52 14.58 5.68 9.29
CA GLU A 52 13.74 6.58 8.50
C GLU A 52 14.00 6.50 6.99
N PHE A 53 15.25 6.24 6.57
CA PHE A 53 15.59 6.17 5.16
C PHE A 53 15.00 4.92 4.48
N GLU A 54 15.21 3.75 5.08
CA GLU A 54 14.66 2.48 4.59
C GLU A 54 13.13 2.50 4.59
N ARG A 55 12.52 3.11 5.62
CA ARG A 55 11.07 3.24 5.71
C ARG A 55 10.51 4.20 4.64
N THR A 56 11.11 5.38 4.48
CA THR A 56 10.65 6.38 3.50
C THR A 56 10.81 5.86 2.07
N SER A 57 11.98 5.29 1.74
CA SER A 57 12.25 4.74 0.40
C SER A 57 11.28 3.63 0.02
N THR A 58 11.04 2.69 0.93
CA THR A 58 10.08 1.60 0.70
C THR A 58 8.66 2.12 0.54
N THR A 59 8.22 3.05 1.40
CA THR A 59 6.87 3.65 1.34
C THR A 59 6.66 4.45 0.05
N ALA A 60 7.68 5.17 -0.42
CA ALA A 60 7.65 5.90 -1.68
C ALA A 60 7.53 4.96 -2.89
N VAL A 61 8.30 3.86 -2.91
CA VAL A 61 8.21 2.84 -3.96
C VAL A 61 6.82 2.19 -3.95
N CYS A 62 6.27 1.89 -2.77
CA CYS A 62 4.92 1.36 -2.61
C CYS A 62 3.84 2.29 -3.17
N ALA A 63 3.93 3.58 -2.85
CA ALA A 63 3.01 4.57 -3.36
C ALA A 63 3.11 4.74 -4.89
N TYR A 64 4.31 4.60 -5.45
CA TYR A 64 4.51 4.66 -6.90
C TYR A 64 3.96 3.42 -7.63
N VAL A 65 4.24 2.22 -7.12
CA VAL A 65 3.88 0.96 -7.79
C VAL A 65 2.42 0.56 -7.54
N GLY A 66 1.86 0.89 -6.38
CA GLY A 66 0.53 0.44 -5.96
C GLY A 66 -0.59 0.73 -6.96
N PRO A 67 -0.79 1.97 -7.44
CA PRO A 67 -1.83 2.30 -8.40
C PRO A 67 -1.68 1.55 -9.74
N ILE A 68 -0.43 1.41 -10.21
CA ILE A 68 -0.11 0.71 -11.46
C ILE A 68 -0.48 -0.77 -11.35
N LEU A 69 -0.12 -1.40 -10.23
CA LEU A 69 -0.37 -2.80 -10.00
C LEU A 69 -1.85 -3.09 -9.75
N GLU A 70 -2.57 -2.21 -9.05
CA GLU A 70 -4.01 -2.34 -8.85
C GLU A 70 -4.77 -2.28 -10.19
N SER A 71 -4.40 -1.35 -11.07
CA SER A 71 -4.95 -1.26 -12.43
C SER A 71 -4.66 -2.52 -13.25
N TYR A 72 -3.43 -3.03 -13.18
CA TYR A 72 -3.04 -4.25 -13.87
C TYR A 72 -3.84 -5.47 -13.38
N LEU A 73 -3.94 -5.67 -12.07
CA LEU A 73 -4.65 -6.80 -11.47
C LEU A 73 -6.15 -6.76 -11.81
N LYS A 74 -6.79 -5.59 -11.78
CA LYS A 74 -8.20 -5.45 -12.21
C LYS A 74 -8.41 -5.84 -13.67
N ARG A 75 -7.52 -5.43 -14.56
CA ARG A 75 -7.59 -5.80 -15.99
C ARG A 75 -7.39 -7.29 -16.19
N LEU A 76 -6.46 -7.89 -15.45
CA LEU A 76 -6.20 -9.32 -15.50
C LEU A 76 -7.39 -10.13 -14.97
N GLU A 77 -7.96 -9.74 -13.83
CA GLU A 77 -9.15 -10.37 -13.24
C GLU A 77 -10.33 -10.36 -14.21
N ALA A 78 -10.59 -9.22 -14.87
CA ALA A 78 -11.63 -9.11 -15.88
C ALA A 78 -11.38 -10.02 -17.10
N ALA A 79 -10.13 -10.14 -17.54
CA ALA A 79 -9.77 -11.02 -18.66
C ALA A 79 -9.93 -12.51 -18.30
N VAL A 80 -9.51 -12.91 -17.10
CA VAL A 80 -9.66 -14.29 -16.60
C VAL A 80 -11.14 -14.66 -16.49
N ALA A 81 -11.96 -13.76 -15.92
CA ALA A 81 -13.40 -13.95 -15.83
C ALA A 81 -14.07 -14.07 -17.21
N GLY A 82 -13.67 -13.24 -18.17
CA GLY A 82 -14.17 -13.29 -19.55
C GLY A 82 -13.84 -14.58 -20.31
N LEU A 83 -12.75 -15.26 -19.92
CA LEU A 83 -12.35 -16.54 -20.49
C LEU A 83 -12.98 -17.76 -19.78
N GLY A 84 -13.79 -17.53 -18.73
CA GLY A 84 -14.38 -18.61 -17.93
C GLY A 84 -13.35 -19.42 -17.12
N LEU A 85 -12.18 -18.83 -16.86
CA LEU A 85 -11.12 -19.45 -16.07
C LEU A 85 -11.42 -19.34 -14.56
N PRO A 86 -10.80 -20.19 -13.73
CA PRO A 86 -10.92 -20.09 -12.27
C PRO A 86 -10.45 -18.73 -11.73
N GLU A 87 -10.96 -18.35 -10.56
CA GLU A 87 -10.66 -17.08 -9.89
C GLU A 87 -9.14 -16.79 -9.80
N LEU A 88 -8.76 -15.57 -10.17
CA LEU A 88 -7.37 -15.13 -10.17
C LEU A 88 -6.83 -15.03 -8.75
N ARG A 89 -5.77 -15.81 -8.47
CA ARG A 89 -5.03 -15.77 -7.21
C ARG A 89 -3.63 -15.21 -7.42
N VAL A 90 -3.22 -14.36 -6.51
CA VAL A 90 -1.90 -13.72 -6.51
C VAL A 90 -1.06 -14.30 -5.37
N MET A 91 0.17 -14.70 -5.69
CA MET A 91 1.13 -15.18 -4.72
C MET A 91 1.86 -14.00 -4.08
N GLY A 92 1.77 -13.88 -2.76
CA GLY A 92 2.56 -12.93 -1.97
C GLY A 92 3.98 -13.45 -1.72
N SER A 93 4.86 -12.57 -1.23
CA SER A 93 6.27 -12.93 -1.01
C SER A 93 6.50 -13.94 0.11
N THR A 94 5.53 -14.09 1.01
CA THR A 94 5.50 -15.11 2.06
C THR A 94 5.14 -16.51 1.54
N GLY A 95 4.89 -16.66 0.24
CA GLY A 95 4.53 -17.94 -0.40
C GLY A 95 3.04 -18.31 -0.29
N GLY A 96 2.22 -17.47 0.36
CA GLY A 96 0.77 -17.62 0.39
C GLY A 96 0.10 -17.09 -0.88
N CYS A 97 -1.03 -17.70 -1.27
CA CYS A 97 -1.88 -17.20 -2.36
C CYS A 97 -3.13 -16.53 -1.79
N SER A 98 -3.39 -15.28 -2.20
CA SER A 98 -4.60 -14.55 -1.86
C SER A 98 -5.43 -14.28 -3.11
N THR A 99 -6.73 -14.03 -2.93
CA THR A 99 -7.57 -13.46 -4.00
C THR A 99 -7.05 -12.07 -4.35
N CYS A 100 -7.32 -11.59 -5.57
CA CYS A 100 -6.86 -10.28 -6.00
C CYS A 100 -7.27 -9.20 -5.00
N PRO A 101 -6.31 -8.54 -4.33
CA PRO A 101 -6.65 -7.56 -3.32
C PRO A 101 -7.21 -6.32 -4.01
N LYS A 102 -8.33 -5.79 -3.48
CA LYS A 102 -8.96 -4.56 -3.99
C LYS A 102 -8.08 -3.31 -3.78
N HIS A 103 -7.10 -3.41 -2.90
CA HIS A 103 -6.13 -2.36 -2.59
C HIS A 103 -4.75 -3.00 -2.45
N PHE A 104 -3.73 -2.43 -3.08
CA PHE A 104 -2.39 -2.99 -3.03
C PHE A 104 -1.77 -2.82 -1.65
N ASP A 105 -1.69 -3.92 -0.89
CA ASP A 105 -1.01 -3.95 0.41
C ASP A 105 0.45 -4.35 0.23
N CYS A 106 1.35 -3.37 0.33
CA CYS A 106 2.79 -3.59 0.28
C CYS A 106 3.31 -4.55 1.36
N ARG A 107 2.66 -4.63 2.52
CA ARG A 107 3.10 -5.51 3.61
C ARG A 107 3.04 -6.98 3.22
N SER A 108 2.09 -7.36 2.37
CA SER A 108 1.98 -8.72 1.82
C SER A 108 3.09 -9.08 0.83
N THR A 109 3.77 -8.07 0.27
CA THR A 109 4.83 -8.22 -0.73
C THR A 109 6.23 -8.06 -0.16
N LEU A 110 6.39 -7.37 0.95
CA LEU A 110 7.67 -7.24 1.64
C LEU A 110 7.82 -8.42 2.60
N SER A 111 8.72 -9.34 2.27
CA SER A 111 9.19 -10.40 3.17
C SER A 111 9.89 -9.75 4.37
N ASN A 112 9.13 -9.28 5.37
CA ASN A 112 9.69 -8.89 6.66
C ASN A 112 9.43 -10.01 7.69
N PRO A 113 10.46 -10.73 8.17
CA PRO A 113 10.29 -11.85 9.11
C PRO A 113 10.00 -11.45 10.56
N GLY A 114 9.72 -10.20 10.90
CA GLY A 114 9.57 -9.82 12.30
C GLY A 114 8.80 -8.54 12.56
N LEU A 115 7.55 -8.68 12.98
CA LEU A 115 7.07 -8.09 14.23
C LEU A 115 5.72 -8.74 14.59
N PRO A 116 5.55 -9.34 15.79
CA PRO A 116 4.22 -9.72 16.25
C PRO A 116 3.31 -8.49 16.34
N PRO A 117 1.99 -8.63 16.12
CA PRO A 117 1.05 -7.56 16.42
C PRO A 117 1.15 -7.21 17.91
N ALA A 118 1.27 -5.92 18.22
CA ALA A 118 1.03 -5.40 19.56
C ALA A 118 -0.46 -5.50 19.91
#